data_AF-A0A9J6REE7-F1
#
_entry.id   AF-A0A9J6REE7-F1
#
_cell.length_a   1.000
_cell.length_b   1.000
_cell.length_c   1.000
_cell.angle_alpha   90.00
_cell.angle_beta   90.00
_cell.angle_gamma   90.00
#
_symmetry.space_group_name_H-M   'P 1'
#
loop_
_entity.id
_entity.type
_entity.pdbx_description
1 polymer ?
#
loop_
_entity_poly.entity_id
_entity_poly.type
_entity_poly.pdbx_seq_one_letter_code
_entity_poly.pdbx_strand_id
1 'polypeptide(L)'
;MKKKLLLTMIGVLLFLSLPSSNHADGNPVIKDRYSADPAAIVHDGKVYLYTGQDEATPNDNFFVLKKWSIYSSTDLNDWQYEGSLERTAFTWGMHDTAWASQAIERDGNFYWYTTVRNNSSVAPGYAIGVAVSDHPVHGWKDALGEPLVSSAMTDSPAGMGNDPWDVIDPTVFIDDDGQAYLYWGNTHLYYAKLKENMIELDGDIVQVEIHNMPGTFTEGPYLHKYQDQYYMTYAMNYPEEIGYATSDSPEGPWEFGGKIMDRIPNSGTSHPAVLEFENEWYFIYHNTALPGGGEYNRSVAIERLHYYEDGSIAKITPTASGVSGSSSLIQPLNSDLALRQLAIALRLAEVNETSFDFRWYESSSLLETGDNYVSYQSENNPGIYLVRHENGLRLEKNDGSEEFAERATFHKTVGLADANAYSLQTYGDDMYIAIIHGNSIGLVSEADLVDPADATFTIEDGEEIIPPQPVTESETDPVDEEELQEEQTVNEDADQEEPVEFTDETEEEEENSLLLTVLVLSALVVIAIAFFVTKQNNIKTTTKESNNKKDE
;
A
#
# COMPACT_ATOMS: atom_id res chain seq x y z
N MET A 1 5.26 -49.07 -61.10
CA MET A 1 6.31 -48.57 -60.19
C MET A 1 5.70 -47.55 -59.24
N LYS A 2 5.77 -47.85 -57.93
CA LYS A 2 5.61 -46.99 -56.74
C LYS A 2 4.33 -46.13 -56.61
N LYS A 3 3.31 -46.70 -55.95
CA LYS A 3 2.34 -45.95 -55.13
C LYS A 3 3.09 -45.29 -53.98
N LYS A 4 3.04 -43.96 -53.85
CA LYS A 4 3.53 -43.25 -52.66
C LYS A 4 2.45 -43.32 -51.58
N LEU A 5 2.84 -43.86 -50.45
CA LEU A 5 2.09 -43.95 -49.20
C LEU A 5 1.96 -42.52 -48.63
N LEU A 6 0.74 -42.02 -48.46
CA LEU A 6 0.46 -40.79 -47.72
C LEU A 6 0.30 -41.21 -46.25
N LEU A 7 1.30 -40.91 -45.42
CA LEU A 7 1.24 -41.15 -43.97
C LEU A 7 0.63 -39.89 -43.35
N THR A 8 -0.65 -39.94 -43.01
CA THR A 8 -1.31 -38.89 -42.24
C THR A 8 -0.88 -39.05 -40.79
N MET A 9 0.06 -38.21 -40.35
CA MET A 9 0.47 -38.13 -38.95
C MET A 9 -0.60 -37.32 -38.21
N ILE A 10 -1.53 -38.02 -37.56
CA ILE A 10 -2.46 -37.42 -36.60
C ILE A 10 -1.63 -37.11 -35.35
N GLY A 11 -1.16 -35.87 -35.26
CA GLY A 11 -0.61 -35.33 -34.02
C GLY A 11 -1.75 -35.15 -33.04
N VAL A 12 -1.85 -36.05 -32.06
CA VAL A 12 -2.66 -35.84 -30.85
C VAL A 12 -1.93 -34.76 -30.05
N LEU A 13 -2.38 -33.51 -30.18
CA LEU A 13 -2.07 -32.44 -29.24
C LEU A 13 -2.75 -32.80 -27.92
N LEU A 14 -2.01 -33.45 -27.02
CA LEU A 14 -2.33 -33.48 -25.61
C LEU A 14 -2.17 -32.04 -25.10
N PHE A 15 -3.26 -31.30 -25.05
CA PHE A 15 -3.38 -30.17 -24.13
C PHE A 15 -3.33 -30.77 -22.72
N LEU A 16 -2.14 -30.79 -22.13
CA LEU A 16 -2.00 -30.79 -20.69
C LEU A 16 -2.55 -29.44 -20.25
N SER A 17 -3.83 -29.41 -19.85
CA SER A 17 -4.31 -28.37 -18.95
C SER A 17 -3.50 -28.55 -17.67
N LEU A 18 -2.46 -27.72 -17.51
CA LEU A 18 -1.92 -27.45 -16.20
C LEU A 18 -3.11 -27.02 -15.33
N PRO A 19 -3.28 -27.54 -14.11
CA PRO A 19 -4.24 -26.95 -13.19
C PRO A 19 -3.82 -25.49 -12.98
N SER A 20 -4.61 -24.57 -13.51
CA SER A 20 -4.57 -23.16 -13.12
C SER A 20 -5.17 -23.09 -11.72
N SER A 21 -4.36 -23.37 -10.72
CA SER A 21 -4.62 -22.99 -9.34
C SER A 21 -3.54 -22.00 -8.92
N ASN A 22 -3.44 -20.90 -9.67
CA ASN A 22 -2.95 -19.65 -9.12
C ASN A 22 -4.21 -18.83 -8.84
N HIS A 23 -4.69 -18.86 -7.60
CA HIS A 23 -5.50 -17.72 -7.14
C HIS A 23 -4.63 -16.48 -7.36
N ALA A 24 -5.19 -15.46 -8.02
CA ALA A 24 -4.58 -14.15 -8.11
C ALA A 24 -4.23 -13.73 -6.68
N ASP A 25 -2.96 -13.45 -6.42
CA ASP A 25 -2.44 -13.52 -5.05
C ASP A 25 -2.67 -12.20 -4.27
N GLY A 26 -3.62 -11.36 -4.73
CA GLY A 26 -4.02 -10.11 -4.11
C GLY A 26 -2.90 -9.07 -4.01
N ASN A 27 -3.18 -7.99 -3.30
CA ASN A 27 -2.19 -6.98 -2.95
C ASN A 27 -1.34 -7.43 -1.75
N PRO A 28 -0.05 -7.05 -1.71
CA PRO A 28 0.69 -6.33 -2.76
C PRO A 28 1.07 -7.25 -3.94
N VAL A 29 1.14 -6.68 -5.15
CA VAL A 29 1.32 -7.44 -6.40
C VAL A 29 2.75 -7.94 -6.61
N ILE A 30 3.73 -7.29 -5.98
CA ILE A 30 5.13 -7.73 -5.94
C ILE A 30 5.44 -8.24 -4.53
N LYS A 31 5.74 -9.54 -4.41
CA LYS A 31 5.86 -10.20 -3.11
C LYS A 31 7.27 -10.61 -2.70
N ASP A 32 8.19 -10.67 -3.65
CA ASP A 32 9.54 -11.19 -3.42
C ASP A 32 10.55 -10.13 -2.97
N ARG A 33 10.15 -8.84 -2.96
CA ARG A 33 10.94 -7.70 -2.51
C ARG A 33 10.08 -6.46 -2.28
N TYR A 34 10.63 -5.51 -1.55
CA TYR A 34 10.01 -4.19 -1.39
C TYR A 34 10.14 -3.35 -2.67
N SER A 35 9.05 -2.69 -3.01
CA SER A 35 8.86 -1.94 -4.24
C SER A 35 8.10 -0.65 -3.96
N ALA A 36 8.53 0.44 -4.61
CA ALA A 36 7.99 1.77 -4.37
C ALA A 36 7.84 2.58 -5.66
N ASP A 37 7.17 3.72 -5.52
CA ASP A 37 7.04 4.78 -6.53
C ASP A 37 6.70 4.22 -7.93
N PRO A 38 5.56 3.52 -8.07
CA PRO A 38 5.24 2.78 -9.27
C PRO A 38 4.90 3.69 -10.44
N ALA A 39 5.29 3.27 -11.65
CA ALA A 39 4.76 3.79 -12.90
C ALA A 39 4.60 2.65 -13.90
N ALA A 40 3.60 2.74 -14.79
CA ALA A 40 3.34 1.68 -15.76
C ALA A 40 3.10 2.23 -17.18
N ILE A 41 3.39 1.38 -18.18
CA ILE A 41 3.00 1.59 -19.57
C ILE A 41 2.37 0.30 -20.12
N VAL A 42 1.56 0.43 -21.16
CA VAL A 42 1.13 -0.71 -21.98
C VAL A 42 1.94 -0.73 -23.27
N HIS A 43 2.55 -1.86 -23.59
CA HIS A 43 3.25 -2.07 -24.86
C HIS A 43 3.01 -3.50 -25.36
N ASP A 44 2.63 -3.64 -26.62
CA ASP A 44 2.34 -4.93 -27.27
C ASP A 44 1.38 -5.84 -26.46
N GLY A 45 0.36 -5.24 -25.85
CA GLY A 45 -0.66 -5.95 -25.07
C GLY A 45 -0.18 -6.46 -23.70
N LYS A 46 1.00 -6.02 -23.26
CA LYS A 46 1.54 -6.31 -21.93
C LYS A 46 1.68 -5.01 -21.13
N VAL A 47 1.38 -5.08 -19.84
CA VAL A 47 1.69 -4.01 -18.90
C VAL A 47 3.12 -4.17 -18.46
N TYR A 48 3.91 -3.10 -18.50
CA TYR A 48 5.24 -3.01 -17.91
C TYR A 48 5.17 -2.06 -16.71
N LEU A 49 5.56 -2.57 -15.54
CA LEU A 49 5.57 -1.85 -14.27
C LEU A 49 7.01 -1.56 -13.86
N TYR A 50 7.30 -0.30 -13.60
CA TYR A 50 8.59 0.24 -13.20
C TYR A 50 8.50 0.72 -11.76
N THR A 51 9.39 0.24 -10.89
CA THR A 51 9.34 0.55 -9.45
C THR A 51 10.73 0.85 -8.92
N GLY A 52 10.86 1.77 -7.98
CA GLY A 52 12.03 1.80 -7.10
C GLY A 52 12.13 0.48 -6.31
N GLN A 53 13.35 -0.01 -6.06
CA GLN A 53 13.57 -1.15 -5.16
C GLN A 53 14.07 -0.65 -3.80
N ASP A 54 13.19 -0.71 -2.79
CA ASP A 54 13.53 -0.38 -1.41
C ASP A 54 14.45 -1.47 -0.82
N GLU A 55 15.62 -1.07 -0.32
CA GLU A 55 16.65 -1.94 0.26
C GLU A 55 17.09 -1.51 1.67
N ALA A 56 16.32 -0.64 2.32
CA ALA A 56 16.61 -0.21 3.69
C ALA A 56 16.61 -1.40 4.65
N THR A 57 17.60 -1.44 5.54
CA THR A 57 17.71 -2.43 6.61
C THR A 57 17.17 -1.86 7.92
N PRO A 58 16.94 -2.69 8.97
CA PRO A 58 16.50 -2.19 10.28
C PRO A 58 17.45 -1.19 10.96
N ASN A 59 18.70 -1.04 10.47
CA ASN A 59 19.66 -0.07 10.98
C ASN A 59 19.64 1.26 10.20
N ASP A 60 18.98 1.29 9.06
CA ASP A 60 18.83 2.48 8.23
C ASP A 60 17.68 3.33 8.76
N ASN A 61 17.83 4.64 8.67
CA ASN A 61 16.83 5.61 9.11
C ASN A 61 16.33 6.49 7.96
N PHE A 62 16.56 6.03 6.73
CA PHE A 62 16.17 6.71 5.49
C PHE A 62 16.06 5.71 4.34
N PHE A 63 15.47 6.15 3.23
CA PHE A 63 15.33 5.36 2.01
C PHE A 63 16.69 4.93 1.43
N VAL A 64 16.75 3.69 0.93
CA VAL A 64 17.92 3.12 0.22
C VAL A 64 17.41 2.47 -1.06
N LEU A 65 17.50 3.17 -2.19
CA LEU A 65 17.08 2.66 -3.50
C LEU A 65 18.26 2.67 -4.47
N LYS A 66 18.82 1.50 -4.78
CA LYS A 66 20.01 1.40 -5.64
C LYS A 66 19.68 1.32 -7.12
N LYS A 67 18.45 0.91 -7.44
CA LYS A 67 18.00 0.57 -8.78
C LYS A 67 16.48 0.63 -8.87
N TRP A 68 16.00 0.70 -10.10
CA TRP A 68 14.60 0.48 -10.44
C TRP A 68 14.41 -0.93 -10.98
N SER A 69 13.40 -1.64 -10.51
CA SER A 69 12.98 -2.95 -11.03
C SER A 69 11.93 -2.79 -12.12
N ILE A 70 11.92 -3.73 -13.06
CA ILE A 70 10.97 -3.82 -14.17
C ILE A 70 10.25 -5.14 -14.06
N TYR A 71 8.92 -5.07 -14.04
CA TYR A 71 8.02 -6.20 -14.07
C TYR A 71 7.10 -6.10 -15.27
N SER A 72 6.46 -7.20 -15.62
CA SER A 72 5.40 -7.14 -16.61
C SER A 72 4.34 -8.21 -16.41
N SER A 73 3.14 -7.93 -16.88
CA SER A 73 1.97 -8.79 -16.73
C SER A 73 1.03 -8.64 -17.93
N THR A 74 0.28 -9.70 -18.23
CA THR A 74 -0.79 -9.68 -19.25
C THR A 74 -2.18 -9.59 -18.64
N ASP A 75 -2.30 -9.66 -17.31
CA ASP A 75 -3.59 -9.76 -16.60
C ASP A 75 -3.63 -8.96 -15.29
N LEU A 76 -2.56 -8.21 -14.98
CA LEU A 76 -2.33 -7.44 -13.76
C LEU A 76 -2.25 -8.27 -12.46
N ASN A 77 -2.33 -9.59 -12.56
CA ASN A 77 -2.29 -10.52 -11.43
C ASN A 77 -0.95 -11.27 -11.38
N ASP A 78 -0.56 -11.88 -12.51
CA ASP A 78 0.67 -12.64 -12.62
C ASP A 78 1.79 -11.72 -13.13
N TRP A 79 2.74 -11.40 -12.25
CA TRP A 79 3.85 -10.49 -12.56
C TRP A 79 5.17 -11.23 -12.76
N GLN A 80 5.79 -11.02 -13.92
CA GLN A 80 7.13 -11.52 -14.23
C GLN A 80 8.17 -10.43 -13.97
N TYR A 81 9.20 -10.71 -13.18
CA TYR A 81 10.39 -9.86 -13.11
C TYR A 81 11.19 -9.95 -14.41
N GLU A 82 11.38 -8.81 -15.07
CA GLU A 82 12.04 -8.73 -16.38
C GLU A 82 13.48 -8.22 -16.29
N GLY A 83 13.78 -7.36 -15.31
CA GLY A 83 15.13 -6.79 -15.15
C GLY A 83 15.15 -5.55 -14.29
N SER A 84 16.25 -4.80 -14.35
CA SER A 84 16.41 -3.57 -13.58
C SER A 84 17.31 -2.55 -14.27
N LEU A 85 17.13 -1.28 -13.93
CA LEU A 85 18.05 -0.19 -14.25
C LEU A 85 18.78 0.24 -12.97
N GLU A 86 20.10 0.09 -12.94
CA GLU A 86 20.92 0.55 -11.83
C GLU A 86 21.00 2.08 -11.81
N ARG A 87 20.90 2.72 -10.63
CA ARG A 87 21.07 4.17 -10.51
C ARG A 87 22.40 4.65 -11.09
N THR A 88 23.42 3.80 -11.02
CA THR A 88 24.76 4.04 -11.59
C THR A 88 24.80 4.29 -13.10
N ALA A 89 23.71 4.01 -13.82
CA ALA A 89 23.57 4.41 -15.22
C ALA A 89 23.72 5.94 -15.40
N PHE A 90 23.27 6.73 -14.42
CA PHE A 90 23.49 8.17 -14.38
C PHE A 90 24.80 8.48 -13.63
N THR A 91 25.87 8.75 -14.36
CA THR A 91 27.21 8.95 -13.78
C THR A 91 27.36 10.25 -12.99
N TRP A 92 26.48 11.21 -13.25
CA TRP A 92 26.38 12.47 -12.51
C TRP A 92 25.59 12.33 -11.19
N GLY A 93 24.87 11.24 -11.01
CA GLY A 93 24.10 10.95 -9.79
C GLY A 93 24.96 10.37 -8.66
N MET A 94 24.49 10.48 -7.43
CA MET A 94 25.14 9.93 -6.24
C MET A 94 24.16 9.28 -5.25
N HIS A 95 24.72 8.53 -4.30
CA HIS A 95 24.00 7.79 -3.26
C HIS A 95 23.01 6.76 -3.82
N ASP A 96 22.22 6.14 -2.94
CA ASP A 96 21.22 5.13 -3.28
C ASP A 96 19.86 5.84 -3.46
N THR A 97 19.79 6.67 -4.50
CA THR A 97 18.65 7.57 -4.79
C THR A 97 17.95 7.22 -6.11
N ALA A 98 17.67 5.94 -6.33
CA ALA A 98 16.77 5.49 -7.40
C ALA A 98 15.29 5.78 -7.03
N TRP A 99 14.95 7.06 -6.90
CA TRP A 99 13.64 7.56 -6.46
C TRP A 99 12.60 7.55 -7.59
N ALA A 100 11.39 8.05 -7.32
CA ALA A 100 10.26 8.04 -8.25
C ALA A 100 10.61 8.38 -9.70
N SER A 101 9.95 7.66 -10.62
CA SER A 101 10.30 7.66 -12.04
C SER A 101 9.10 7.26 -12.89
N GLN A 102 9.05 7.71 -14.15
CA GLN A 102 8.04 7.29 -15.11
C GLN A 102 8.67 7.03 -16.48
N ALA A 103 8.26 5.93 -17.11
CA ALA A 103 8.61 5.61 -18.50
C ALA A 103 7.46 5.94 -19.45
N ILE A 104 7.78 6.27 -20.70
CA ILE A 104 6.81 6.47 -21.79
C ILE A 104 7.42 6.04 -23.13
N GLU A 105 6.57 5.54 -24.04
CA GLU A 105 6.96 5.22 -25.41
C GLU A 105 6.73 6.42 -26.35
N ARG A 106 7.68 6.67 -27.25
CA ARG A 106 7.50 7.57 -28.40
C ARG A 106 8.33 7.09 -29.59
N ASP A 107 7.70 6.98 -30.75
CA ASP A 107 8.33 6.63 -32.03
C ASP A 107 9.21 5.35 -31.97
N GLY A 108 8.75 4.34 -31.22
CA GLY A 108 9.44 3.06 -31.04
C GLY A 108 10.66 3.10 -30.11
N ASN A 109 10.88 4.22 -29.42
CA ASN A 109 11.84 4.31 -28.31
C ASN A 109 11.08 4.53 -26.99
N PHE A 110 11.74 4.19 -25.90
CA PHE A 110 11.25 4.35 -24.55
C PHE A 110 12.13 5.35 -23.82
N TYR A 111 11.49 6.26 -23.08
CA TYR A 111 12.13 7.32 -22.32
C TYR A 111 11.72 7.17 -20.87
N TRP A 112 12.69 7.06 -19.97
CA TRP A 112 12.47 6.84 -18.55
C TRP A 112 13.03 8.01 -17.75
N TYR A 113 12.12 8.86 -17.26
CA TYR A 113 12.44 10.02 -16.44
C TYR A 113 12.59 9.58 -15.00
N THR A 114 13.68 9.97 -14.35
CA THR A 114 14.07 9.43 -13.03
C THR A 114 14.50 10.52 -12.09
N THR A 115 14.09 10.43 -10.83
CA THR A 115 14.65 11.25 -9.75
C THR A 115 15.97 10.67 -9.26
N VAL A 116 17.02 11.50 -9.23
CA VAL A 116 18.34 11.12 -8.71
C VAL A 116 18.98 12.31 -7.99
N ARG A 117 19.68 12.06 -6.88
CA ARG A 117 20.46 13.11 -6.21
C ARG A 117 21.70 13.49 -7.02
N ASN A 118 21.83 14.78 -7.34
CA ASN A 118 22.84 15.30 -8.25
C ASN A 118 24.19 15.51 -7.53
N ASN A 119 25.28 14.97 -8.08
CA ASN A 119 26.64 15.19 -7.57
C ASN A 119 27.26 16.47 -8.14
N SER A 120 26.54 17.58 -8.01
CA SER A 120 26.97 18.90 -8.50
C SER A 120 27.15 19.86 -7.33
N SER A 121 28.24 20.61 -7.33
CA SER A 121 28.45 21.70 -6.38
C SER A 121 27.78 23.02 -6.82
N VAL A 122 27.36 23.12 -8.08
CA VAL A 122 26.74 24.32 -8.65
C VAL A 122 25.21 24.19 -8.66
N ALA A 123 24.69 22.98 -8.83
CA ALA A 123 23.28 22.64 -8.75
C ALA A 123 23.08 21.43 -7.82
N PRO A 124 23.39 21.56 -6.51
CA PRO A 124 23.20 20.48 -5.53
C PRO A 124 21.71 20.17 -5.33
N GLY A 125 21.37 19.07 -4.67
CA GLY A 125 19.99 18.63 -4.51
C GLY A 125 19.60 17.50 -5.45
N TYR A 126 18.31 17.21 -5.50
CA TYR A 126 17.74 16.25 -6.42
C TYR A 126 17.53 16.86 -7.81
N ALA A 127 17.49 15.99 -8.81
CA ALA A 127 17.40 16.35 -10.20
C ALA A 127 16.71 15.24 -10.99
N ILE A 128 16.17 15.60 -12.16
CA ILE A 128 15.51 14.67 -13.07
C ILE A 128 16.49 14.30 -14.19
N GLY A 129 16.78 13.01 -14.30
CA GLY A 129 17.46 12.40 -15.43
C GLY A 129 16.49 11.80 -16.45
N VAL A 130 16.99 11.47 -17.64
CA VAL A 130 16.25 10.69 -18.63
C VAL A 130 17.13 9.60 -19.22
N ALA A 131 16.70 8.35 -19.09
CA ALA A 131 17.29 7.22 -19.80
C ALA A 131 16.50 6.91 -21.08
N VAL A 132 17.18 6.39 -22.10
CA VAL A 132 16.56 5.99 -23.37
C VAL A 132 16.87 4.53 -23.69
N SER A 133 15.90 3.86 -24.31
CA SER A 133 16.01 2.47 -24.77
C SER A 133 15.19 2.25 -26.05
N ASP A 134 15.55 1.25 -26.85
CA ASP A 134 14.76 0.75 -27.98
C ASP A 134 13.87 -0.45 -27.59
N HIS A 135 13.81 -0.79 -26.30
CA HIS A 135 13.01 -1.87 -25.73
C HIS A 135 12.53 -1.52 -24.31
N PRO A 136 11.31 -1.93 -23.89
CA PRO A 136 10.75 -1.54 -22.59
C PRO A 136 11.47 -2.13 -21.36
N VAL A 137 12.47 -2.99 -21.54
CA VAL A 137 13.09 -3.81 -20.47
C VAL A 137 14.60 -3.63 -20.39
N HIS A 138 15.29 -3.63 -21.53
CA HIS A 138 16.74 -3.72 -21.58
C HIS A 138 17.32 -2.68 -22.52
N GLY A 139 18.60 -2.35 -22.40
CA GLY A 139 19.26 -1.39 -23.30
C GLY A 139 19.21 0.06 -22.81
N TRP A 140 18.58 0.29 -21.65
CA TRP A 140 18.55 1.57 -20.95
C TRP A 140 19.95 2.17 -20.76
N LYS A 141 20.09 3.43 -21.14
CA LYS A 141 21.30 4.25 -20.94
C LYS A 141 20.90 5.69 -20.69
N ASP A 142 21.70 6.41 -19.92
CA ASP A 142 21.57 7.87 -19.78
C ASP A 142 21.59 8.52 -21.18
N ALA A 143 20.54 9.26 -21.50
CA ALA A 143 20.36 9.86 -22.82
C ALA A 143 21.16 11.17 -22.98
N LEU A 144 21.53 11.81 -21.86
CA LEU A 144 22.14 13.15 -21.84
C LEU A 144 23.56 13.14 -21.27
N GLY A 145 23.83 12.33 -20.26
CA GLY A 145 25.08 12.39 -19.48
C GLY A 145 25.09 13.50 -18.42
N GLU A 146 23.98 14.22 -18.26
CA GLU A 146 23.72 15.27 -17.28
C GLU A 146 22.21 15.32 -16.95
N PRO A 147 21.78 16.01 -15.88
CA PRO A 147 20.35 16.17 -15.59
C PRO A 147 19.59 16.88 -16.71
N LEU A 148 18.36 16.44 -16.98
CA LEU A 148 17.40 17.16 -17.83
C LEU A 148 16.85 18.39 -17.09
N VAL A 149 16.52 18.23 -15.81
CA VAL A 149 16.11 19.32 -14.92
C VAL A 149 16.96 19.26 -13.65
N SER A 150 17.50 20.39 -13.24
CA SER A 150 18.27 20.51 -11.99
C SER A 150 17.68 21.58 -11.08
N SER A 151 18.01 21.53 -9.80
CA SER A 151 17.63 22.54 -8.80
C SER A 151 18.03 23.98 -9.16
N ALA A 152 18.99 24.19 -10.06
CA ALA A 152 19.36 25.53 -10.53
C ALA A 152 18.38 26.12 -11.55
N MET A 153 17.39 25.34 -12.00
CA MET A 153 16.41 25.72 -13.01
C MET A 153 15.05 26.12 -12.41
N THR A 154 14.81 25.81 -11.14
CA THR A 154 13.60 26.16 -10.38
C THR A 154 13.94 27.04 -9.18
N ASP A 155 12.97 27.84 -8.73
CA ASP A 155 13.09 28.56 -7.47
C ASP A 155 12.70 27.62 -6.33
N SER A 156 13.70 27.02 -5.68
CA SER A 156 13.44 26.07 -4.60
C SER A 156 12.58 26.69 -3.46
N PRO A 157 11.57 25.96 -2.96
CA PRO A 157 10.77 26.36 -1.82
C PRO A 157 11.61 26.76 -0.59
N ALA A 158 11.08 27.71 0.17
CA ALA A 158 11.74 28.15 1.40
C ALA A 158 11.88 26.98 2.40
N GLY A 159 13.07 26.81 2.96
CA GLY A 159 13.34 25.81 4.00
C GLY A 159 14.04 24.53 3.53
N MET A 160 14.24 24.33 2.22
CA MET A 160 14.92 23.13 1.69
C MET A 160 16.47 23.15 1.80
N GLY A 161 17.05 24.28 2.22
CA GLY A 161 18.49 24.38 2.47
C GLY A 161 19.34 24.34 1.20
N ASN A 162 20.57 23.80 1.33
CA ASN A 162 21.58 23.79 0.25
C ASN A 162 21.55 22.52 -0.61
N ASP A 163 20.64 21.60 -0.33
CA ASP A 163 20.52 20.31 -1.02
C ASP A 163 19.02 20.04 -1.26
N PRO A 164 18.37 20.89 -2.08
CA PRO A 164 16.92 20.92 -2.18
C PRO A 164 16.36 19.67 -2.86
N TRP A 165 15.10 19.37 -2.55
CA TRP A 165 14.38 18.19 -3.05
C TRP A 165 13.09 18.57 -3.79
N ASP A 166 13.02 19.77 -4.38
CA ASP A 166 11.87 20.21 -5.18
C ASP A 166 11.85 19.67 -6.61
N VAL A 167 13.01 19.25 -7.14
CA VAL A 167 13.14 18.67 -8.49
C VAL A 167 13.16 17.15 -8.38
N ILE A 168 11.99 16.60 -8.06
CA ILE A 168 11.72 15.16 -7.93
C ILE A 168 10.39 14.79 -8.60
N ASP A 169 10.14 13.50 -8.72
CA ASP A 169 8.87 12.88 -9.10
C ASP A 169 8.37 13.31 -10.48
N PRO A 170 9.14 13.01 -11.55
CA PRO A 170 8.73 13.35 -12.90
C PRO A 170 7.52 12.52 -13.34
N THR A 171 6.51 13.19 -13.90
CA THR A 171 5.48 12.57 -14.73
C THR A 171 5.49 13.12 -16.15
N VAL A 172 5.31 12.23 -17.11
CA VAL A 172 5.38 12.55 -18.54
C VAL A 172 4.09 12.16 -19.23
N PHE A 173 3.62 13.03 -20.12
CA PHE A 173 2.40 12.84 -20.88
C PHE A 173 2.61 13.30 -22.33
N ILE A 174 1.99 12.61 -23.29
CA ILE A 174 1.95 13.00 -24.70
C ILE A 174 0.48 13.21 -25.05
N ASP A 175 0.12 14.43 -25.41
CA ASP A 175 -1.25 14.80 -25.76
C ASP A 175 -1.64 14.34 -27.17
N ASP A 176 -2.93 14.40 -27.48
CA ASP A 176 -3.50 13.97 -28.76
C ASP A 176 -2.94 14.73 -29.97
N ASP A 177 -2.43 15.95 -29.77
CA ASP A 177 -1.80 16.77 -30.80
C ASP A 177 -0.30 16.43 -31.00
N GLY A 178 0.25 15.50 -30.21
CA GLY A 178 1.64 15.06 -30.23
C GLY A 178 2.59 15.89 -29.38
N GLN A 179 2.11 16.93 -28.68
CA GLN A 179 2.91 17.69 -27.73
C GLN A 179 3.17 16.86 -26.48
N ALA A 180 4.44 16.77 -26.08
CA ALA A 180 4.83 16.13 -24.84
C ALA A 180 4.99 17.15 -23.71
N TYR A 181 4.65 16.73 -22.50
CA TYR A 181 4.71 17.54 -21.27
C TYR A 181 5.47 16.75 -20.21
N LEU A 182 6.33 17.45 -19.46
CA LEU A 182 6.97 16.95 -18.26
C LEU A 182 6.50 17.78 -17.09
N TYR A 183 5.86 17.13 -16.12
CA TYR A 183 5.50 17.68 -14.81
C TYR A 183 6.40 17.08 -13.75
N TRP A 184 6.63 17.82 -12.67
CA TRP A 184 7.40 17.35 -11.52
C TRP A 184 7.20 18.27 -10.32
N GLY A 185 7.64 17.85 -9.13
CA GLY A 185 7.69 18.76 -8.00
C GLY A 185 7.55 18.12 -6.64
N ASN A 186 8.21 18.74 -5.65
CA ASN A 186 7.82 18.65 -4.24
C ASN A 186 7.58 20.06 -3.68
N THR A 187 6.51 20.22 -2.88
CA THR A 187 5.98 21.49 -2.32
C THR A 187 5.45 22.45 -3.38
N HIS A 188 6.15 22.62 -4.51
CA HIS A 188 5.67 23.32 -5.69
C HIS A 188 5.54 22.31 -6.84
N LEU A 189 4.44 22.39 -7.59
CA LEU A 189 4.25 21.66 -8.84
C LEU A 189 4.77 22.52 -10.00
N TYR A 190 5.52 21.92 -10.91
CA TYR A 190 6.05 22.56 -12.11
C TYR A 190 5.70 21.75 -13.35
N TYR A 191 5.72 22.42 -14.51
CA TYR A 191 5.80 21.74 -15.79
C TYR A 191 6.61 22.51 -16.83
N ALA A 192 7.01 21.78 -17.86
CA ALA A 192 7.49 22.33 -19.13
C ALA A 192 7.04 21.43 -20.28
N LYS A 193 6.93 22.00 -21.48
CA LYS A 193 6.81 21.19 -22.69
C LYS A 193 8.13 20.49 -22.97
N LEU A 194 8.06 19.33 -23.61
CA LEU A 194 9.20 18.62 -24.15
C LEU A 194 9.23 18.80 -25.68
N LYS A 195 10.42 18.91 -26.24
CA LYS A 195 10.60 18.77 -27.69
C LYS A 195 10.26 17.33 -28.11
N GLU A 196 10.02 17.14 -29.41
CA GLU A 196 9.73 15.84 -30.01
C GLU A 196 10.78 14.76 -29.70
N ASN A 197 12.04 15.16 -29.43
CA ASN A 197 13.11 14.22 -29.08
C ASN A 197 13.07 13.70 -27.63
N MET A 198 12.14 14.19 -26.80
CA MET A 198 11.87 13.77 -25.41
C MET A 198 13.02 14.01 -24.40
N ILE A 199 14.10 14.66 -24.83
CA ILE A 199 15.31 14.86 -24.01
C ILE A 199 15.72 16.32 -23.89
N GLU A 200 14.85 17.24 -24.34
CA GLU A 200 15.03 18.68 -24.22
C GLU A 200 13.70 19.33 -23.83
N LEU A 201 13.74 20.29 -22.90
CA LEU A 201 12.61 21.16 -22.62
C LEU A 201 12.34 22.09 -23.82
N ASP A 202 11.09 22.45 -24.02
CA ASP A 202 10.62 23.39 -25.03
C ASP A 202 9.92 24.60 -24.39
N GLY A 203 10.71 25.64 -24.09
CA GLY A 203 10.22 26.88 -23.49
C GLY A 203 10.53 27.00 -22.00
N ASP A 204 9.78 27.86 -21.32
CA ASP A 204 9.98 28.20 -19.92
C ASP A 204 9.35 27.15 -18.99
N ILE A 205 9.93 27.01 -17.80
CA ILE A 205 9.36 26.23 -16.71
C ILE A 205 8.24 27.04 -16.06
N VAL A 206 7.08 26.44 -15.90
CA VAL A 206 5.89 27.07 -15.31
C VAL A 206 5.60 26.42 -13.96
N GLN A 207 5.53 27.24 -12.91
CA GLN A 207 4.98 26.81 -11.63
C GLN A 207 3.45 26.78 -11.70
N VAL A 208 2.87 25.67 -11.26
CA VAL A 208 1.44 25.36 -11.35
C VAL A 208 0.77 25.59 -10.01
N GLU A 209 -0.40 26.20 -10.05
CA GLU A 209 -1.31 26.31 -8.92
C GLU A 209 -2.48 25.35 -9.11
N ILE A 210 -2.87 24.64 -8.04
CA ILE A 210 -4.11 23.87 -7.98
C ILE A 210 -5.13 24.69 -7.21
N HIS A 211 -6.17 25.13 -7.90
CA HIS A 211 -7.19 26.00 -7.33
C HIS A 211 -8.12 25.23 -6.39
N ASN A 212 -8.57 25.93 -5.34
CA ASN A 212 -9.53 25.45 -4.33
C ASN A 212 -9.13 24.15 -3.61
N MET A 213 -7.86 23.77 -3.64
CA MET A 213 -7.34 22.63 -2.91
C MET A 213 -7.31 22.92 -1.40
N PRO A 214 -7.90 22.05 -0.56
CA PRO A 214 -7.68 22.10 0.88
C PRO A 214 -6.25 21.60 1.20
N GLY A 215 -5.51 22.35 2.01
CA GLY A 215 -4.15 21.94 2.40
C GLY A 215 -3.09 22.30 1.35
N THR A 216 -2.13 21.40 1.13
CA THR A 216 -0.96 21.66 0.27
C THR A 216 -0.64 20.49 -0.65
N PHE A 217 -0.19 20.81 -1.86
CA PHE A 217 0.48 19.85 -2.74
C PHE A 217 1.78 19.40 -2.07
N THR A 218 2.03 18.10 -2.05
CA THR A 218 3.26 17.54 -1.48
C THR A 218 4.20 17.11 -2.59
N GLU A 219 3.88 16.07 -3.36
CA GLU A 219 4.74 15.50 -4.40
C GLU A 219 4.01 14.47 -5.27
N GLY A 220 4.75 13.64 -6.02
CA GLY A 220 4.20 12.51 -6.79
C GLY A 220 3.11 12.85 -7.80
N PRO A 221 3.24 13.88 -8.66
CA PRO A 221 2.24 14.16 -9.67
C PRO A 221 2.14 13.00 -10.69
N TYR A 222 0.94 12.71 -11.16
CA TYR A 222 0.68 11.76 -12.23
C TYR A 222 -0.39 12.33 -13.16
N LEU A 223 0.00 12.63 -14.40
CA LEU A 223 -0.88 13.22 -15.41
C LEU A 223 -1.45 12.14 -16.33
N HIS A 224 -2.78 12.08 -16.42
CA HIS A 224 -3.49 11.25 -17.39
C HIS A 224 -4.70 11.97 -17.98
N LYS A 225 -5.28 11.40 -19.03
CA LYS A 225 -6.47 11.92 -19.69
C LYS A 225 -7.55 10.85 -19.70
N TYR A 226 -8.77 11.19 -19.30
CA TYR A 226 -9.94 10.33 -19.43
C TYR A 226 -11.01 11.08 -20.21
N GLN A 227 -11.43 10.49 -21.33
CA GLN A 227 -12.27 11.16 -22.33
C GLN A 227 -11.65 12.51 -22.76
N ASP A 228 -12.38 13.60 -22.69
CA ASP A 228 -11.92 14.94 -23.09
C ASP A 228 -11.30 15.74 -21.92
N GLN A 229 -11.16 15.14 -20.73
CA GLN A 229 -10.70 15.82 -19.50
C GLN A 229 -9.30 15.33 -19.08
N TYR A 230 -8.45 16.25 -18.63
CA TYR A 230 -7.14 15.96 -18.04
C TYR A 230 -7.24 15.87 -16.52
N TYR A 231 -6.48 14.95 -15.95
CA TYR A 231 -6.45 14.66 -14.52
C TYR A 231 -5.01 14.71 -14.02
N MET A 232 -4.79 15.44 -12.94
CA MET A 232 -3.54 15.47 -12.21
C MET A 232 -3.78 14.80 -10.86
N THR A 233 -3.30 13.58 -10.68
CA THR A 233 -3.37 12.85 -9.40
C THR A 233 -2.06 13.07 -8.64
N TYR A 234 -2.08 13.30 -7.33
CA TYR A 234 -0.88 13.67 -6.59
C TYR A 234 -0.98 13.38 -5.08
N ALA A 235 0.18 13.27 -4.43
CA ALA A 235 0.26 13.24 -2.98
C ALA A 235 0.05 14.64 -2.39
N MET A 236 -0.82 14.74 -1.38
CA MET A 236 -1.14 15.98 -0.68
C MET A 236 -1.01 15.83 0.84
N ASN A 237 -0.69 16.93 1.51
CA ASN A 237 -0.40 16.99 2.95
C ASN A 237 0.73 16.03 3.39
N TYR A 238 1.00 15.95 4.70
CA TYR A 238 1.90 14.95 5.28
C TYR A 238 1.44 14.54 6.69
N PRO A 239 1.38 13.24 7.05
CA PRO A 239 1.49 12.08 6.16
C PRO A 239 0.53 12.14 4.98
N GLU A 240 0.96 11.60 3.85
CA GLU A 240 0.33 11.81 2.55
C GLU A 240 -1.06 11.17 2.45
N GLU A 241 -1.98 11.94 1.87
CA GLU A 241 -3.24 11.48 1.29
C GLU A 241 -3.11 11.63 -0.25
N ILE A 242 -3.96 10.97 -1.03
CA ILE A 242 -4.00 11.19 -2.49
C ILE A 242 -5.18 12.08 -2.84
N GLY A 243 -4.88 13.17 -3.54
CA GLY A 243 -5.85 14.05 -4.17
C GLY A 243 -5.75 14.00 -5.69
N TYR A 244 -6.73 14.60 -6.36
CA TYR A 244 -6.63 14.88 -7.78
C TYR A 244 -7.21 16.26 -8.13
N ALA A 245 -6.82 16.76 -9.28
CA ALA A 245 -7.35 17.96 -9.91
C ALA A 245 -7.69 17.68 -11.38
N THR A 246 -8.60 18.46 -11.94
CA THR A 246 -9.03 18.34 -13.35
C THR A 246 -8.75 19.62 -14.13
N SER A 247 -8.60 19.49 -15.45
CA SER A 247 -8.48 20.62 -16.37
C SER A 247 -8.92 20.28 -17.79
N ASP A 248 -9.41 21.26 -18.55
CA ASP A 248 -9.77 21.13 -19.98
C ASP A 248 -8.53 21.19 -20.89
N SER A 249 -7.34 21.36 -20.31
CA SER A 249 -6.08 21.52 -21.01
C SER A 249 -4.97 20.80 -20.25
N PRO A 250 -3.97 20.20 -20.93
CA PRO A 250 -2.83 19.60 -20.25
C PRO A 250 -1.99 20.63 -19.50
N GLU A 251 -2.22 21.94 -19.70
CA GLU A 251 -1.50 23.06 -19.09
C GLU A 251 -2.22 23.70 -17.90
N GLY A 252 -3.46 23.27 -17.59
CA GLY A 252 -4.32 23.95 -16.63
C GLY A 252 -5.25 25.02 -17.26
N PRO A 253 -5.98 25.81 -16.45
CA PRO A 253 -5.93 25.85 -14.99
C PRO A 253 -6.43 24.55 -14.36
N TRP A 254 -5.87 24.19 -13.20
CA TRP A 254 -6.19 22.96 -12.48
C TRP A 254 -7.16 23.26 -11.33
N GLU A 255 -8.28 22.55 -11.28
CA GLU A 255 -9.30 22.67 -10.25
C GLU A 255 -9.33 21.40 -9.38
N PHE A 256 -9.27 21.56 -8.05
CA PHE A 256 -9.28 20.43 -7.12
C PHE A 256 -10.56 19.58 -7.26
N GLY A 257 -10.40 18.29 -7.54
CA GLY A 257 -11.49 17.35 -7.77
C GLY A 257 -11.87 16.51 -6.54
N GLY A 258 -11.01 16.44 -5.52
CA GLY A 258 -11.30 15.71 -4.28
C GLY A 258 -10.12 14.87 -3.78
N LYS A 259 -10.32 14.27 -2.60
CA LYS A 259 -9.41 13.27 -2.02
C LYS A 259 -9.91 11.88 -2.38
N ILE A 260 -9.03 11.06 -2.97
CA ILE A 260 -9.38 9.74 -3.47
C ILE A 260 -8.77 8.61 -2.65
N MET A 261 -7.71 8.84 -1.87
CA MET A 261 -7.17 7.81 -0.98
C MET A 261 -6.71 8.41 0.35
N ASP A 262 -7.06 7.75 1.45
CA ASP A 262 -6.62 8.13 2.79
C ASP A 262 -5.15 7.73 3.04
N ARG A 263 -4.60 8.14 4.18
CA ARG A 263 -3.23 7.82 4.59
C ARG A 263 -3.01 6.32 4.72
N ILE A 264 -1.88 5.87 4.21
CA ILE A 264 -1.42 4.49 4.40
C ILE A 264 -0.83 4.32 5.80
N PRO A 265 -1.28 3.35 6.62
CA PRO A 265 -0.67 3.07 7.90
C PRO A 265 0.82 2.68 7.78
N ASN A 266 1.63 3.22 8.68
CA ASN A 266 3.09 2.99 8.75
C ASN A 266 3.90 3.46 7.54
N SER A 267 3.34 4.33 6.70
CA SER A 267 4.04 5.06 5.64
C SER A 267 3.67 6.54 5.70
N GLY A 268 4.66 7.41 5.66
CA GLY A 268 4.50 8.84 5.43
C GLY A 268 4.17 9.16 3.98
N THR A 269 4.52 8.25 3.06
CA THR A 269 4.36 8.42 1.61
C THR A 269 3.34 7.46 0.98
N SER A 270 2.70 7.93 -0.09
CA SER A 270 1.99 7.11 -1.07
C SER A 270 2.03 7.83 -2.42
N HIS A 271 2.59 7.19 -3.45
CA HIS A 271 2.74 7.81 -4.79
C HIS A 271 1.82 7.16 -5.81
N PRO A 272 1.03 7.96 -6.57
CA PRO A 272 0.04 7.45 -7.51
C PRO A 272 0.63 7.17 -8.89
N ALA A 273 0.07 6.15 -9.54
CA ALA A 273 0.06 6.01 -10.99
C ALA A 273 -1.32 5.56 -11.47
N VAL A 274 -1.71 6.00 -12.66
CA VAL A 274 -2.99 5.65 -13.29
C VAL A 274 -2.74 4.99 -14.63
N LEU A 275 -3.36 3.84 -14.85
CA LEU A 275 -3.17 3.01 -16.04
C LEU A 275 -4.52 2.67 -16.66
N GLU A 276 -4.64 2.87 -17.98
CA GLU A 276 -5.69 2.24 -18.77
C GLU A 276 -5.15 0.93 -19.37
N PHE A 277 -5.85 -0.18 -19.14
CA PHE A 277 -5.50 -1.49 -19.70
C PHE A 277 -6.77 -2.28 -20.02
N GLU A 278 -6.86 -2.85 -21.21
CA GLU A 278 -8.05 -3.60 -21.68
C GLU A 278 -9.41 -2.85 -21.56
N ASN A 279 -9.39 -1.52 -21.69
CA ASN A 279 -10.52 -0.59 -21.53
C ASN A 279 -11.02 -0.41 -20.08
N GLU A 280 -10.24 -0.88 -19.10
CA GLU A 280 -10.48 -0.66 -17.68
C GLU A 280 -9.39 0.26 -17.11
N TRP A 281 -9.71 0.93 -16.01
CA TRP A 281 -8.80 1.87 -15.35
C TRP A 281 -8.31 1.32 -14.03
N TYR A 282 -7.03 1.55 -13.75
CA TYR A 282 -6.35 1.01 -12.58
C TYR A 282 -5.57 2.12 -11.87
N PHE A 283 -5.61 2.08 -10.54
CA PHE A 283 -4.83 2.92 -9.66
C PHE A 283 -3.71 2.09 -9.05
N ILE A 284 -2.47 2.45 -9.36
CA ILE A 284 -1.26 1.79 -8.88
C ILE A 284 -0.64 2.70 -7.83
N TYR A 285 -0.25 2.14 -6.69
CA TYR A 285 0.31 2.88 -5.56
C TYR A 285 1.27 2.00 -4.77
N HIS A 286 1.79 2.51 -3.65
CA HIS A 286 2.53 1.68 -2.71
C HIS A 286 1.93 1.74 -1.30
N ASN A 287 2.06 0.63 -0.58
CA ASN A 287 1.66 0.45 0.81
C ASN A 287 2.76 -0.22 1.65
N THR A 288 2.43 -0.73 2.84
CA THR A 288 3.38 -1.42 3.75
C THR A 288 2.98 -2.85 4.09
N ALA A 289 2.22 -3.50 3.20
CA ALA A 289 1.54 -4.77 3.47
C ALA A 289 2.49 -5.98 3.55
N LEU A 290 3.66 -5.94 2.89
CA LEU A 290 4.62 -7.03 3.00
C LEU A 290 5.15 -7.20 4.44
N PRO A 291 5.54 -8.43 4.82
CA PRO A 291 6.15 -8.67 6.11
C PRO A 291 7.38 -7.84 6.36
N GLY A 292 7.43 -7.12 7.49
CA GLY A 292 8.50 -6.16 7.81
C GLY A 292 8.36 -4.80 7.12
N GLY A 293 7.29 -4.58 6.34
CA GLY A 293 7.05 -3.34 5.62
C GLY A 293 6.77 -2.13 6.52
N GLY A 294 7.21 -0.97 6.05
CA GLY A 294 7.11 0.32 6.73
C GLY A 294 7.60 1.46 5.83
N GLU A 295 7.86 2.63 6.42
CA GLU A 295 8.25 3.88 5.74
C GLU A 295 9.27 3.70 4.60
N TYR A 296 10.33 2.92 4.84
CA TYR A 296 11.46 2.74 3.92
C TYR A 296 11.48 1.36 3.23
N ASN A 297 10.40 0.58 3.42
CA ASN A 297 10.25 -0.78 2.93
C ASN A 297 8.80 -0.94 2.45
N ARG A 298 8.51 -0.30 1.31
CA ARG A 298 7.16 -0.18 0.75
C ARG A 298 6.86 -1.33 -0.22
N SER A 299 5.60 -1.48 -0.61
CA SER A 299 5.11 -2.57 -1.46
C SER A 299 4.09 -2.06 -2.46
N VAL A 300 4.32 -2.29 -3.75
CA VAL A 300 3.37 -1.86 -4.79
C VAL A 300 2.07 -2.66 -4.74
N ALA A 301 0.95 -1.95 -4.90
CA ALA A 301 -0.40 -2.46 -4.89
C ALA A 301 -1.23 -1.82 -6.02
N ILE A 302 -2.31 -2.48 -6.43
CA ILE A 302 -3.18 -2.05 -7.52
C ILE A 302 -4.64 -2.21 -7.13
N GLU A 303 -5.43 -1.17 -7.38
CA GLU A 303 -6.89 -1.16 -7.30
C GLU A 303 -7.50 -0.87 -8.67
N ARG A 304 -8.77 -1.24 -8.87
CA ARG A 304 -9.57 -0.67 -9.96
C ARG A 304 -9.86 0.81 -9.67
N LEU A 305 -9.80 1.64 -10.70
CA LEU A 305 -10.17 3.05 -10.65
C LEU A 305 -11.51 3.23 -11.36
N HIS A 306 -12.49 3.80 -10.67
CA HIS A 306 -13.81 4.04 -11.22
C HIS A 306 -14.05 5.54 -11.39
N TYR A 307 -14.47 5.93 -12.59
CA TYR A 307 -15.04 7.26 -12.83
C TYR A 307 -16.55 7.19 -12.71
N TYR A 308 -17.13 8.21 -12.11
CA TYR A 308 -18.57 8.42 -12.15
C TYR A 308 -19.00 9.13 -13.44
N GLU A 309 -20.32 9.26 -13.63
CA GLU A 309 -20.89 9.83 -14.86
C GLU A 309 -20.46 11.29 -15.11
N ASP A 310 -20.20 12.07 -14.05
CA ASP A 310 -19.72 13.45 -14.14
C ASP A 310 -18.19 13.57 -14.33
N GLY A 311 -17.48 12.45 -14.41
CA GLY A 311 -16.01 12.40 -14.54
C GLY A 311 -15.26 12.49 -13.21
N SER A 312 -15.91 12.63 -12.06
CA SER A 312 -15.23 12.53 -10.77
C SER A 312 -14.76 11.10 -10.47
N ILE A 313 -13.71 10.97 -9.65
CA ILE A 313 -13.11 9.67 -9.33
C ILE A 313 -13.71 9.12 -8.02
N ALA A 314 -14.10 7.85 -8.01
CA ALA A 314 -14.55 7.16 -6.81
C ALA A 314 -13.43 7.07 -5.76
N LYS A 315 -13.81 7.09 -4.47
CA LYS A 315 -12.83 6.91 -3.40
C LYS A 315 -12.22 5.51 -3.50
N ILE A 316 -10.91 5.44 -3.42
CA ILE A 316 -10.11 4.22 -3.47
C ILE A 316 -9.80 3.80 -2.04
N THR A 317 -10.10 2.54 -1.74
CA THR A 317 -9.77 1.88 -0.48
C THR A 317 -8.70 0.84 -0.77
N PRO A 318 -7.53 0.88 -0.13
CA PRO A 318 -6.56 -0.21 -0.21
C PRO A 318 -7.20 -1.55 0.15
N THR A 319 -7.20 -2.51 -0.78
CA THR A 319 -7.80 -3.83 -0.59
C THR A 319 -6.76 -4.93 -0.61
N ALA A 320 -7.03 -6.04 0.10
CA ALA A 320 -6.17 -7.22 0.09
C ALA A 320 -6.39 -8.03 -1.21
N SER A 321 -7.61 -8.03 -1.74
CA SER A 321 -7.92 -8.68 -3.02
C SER A 321 -7.36 -7.95 -4.24
N GLY A 322 -7.15 -6.63 -4.16
CA GLY A 322 -6.67 -5.80 -5.27
C GLY A 322 -7.53 -5.92 -6.52
N VAL A 323 -6.90 -5.99 -7.69
CA VAL A 323 -7.62 -6.12 -8.98
C VAL A 323 -8.37 -7.44 -9.17
N SER A 324 -8.18 -8.44 -8.30
CA SER A 324 -9.04 -9.63 -8.31
C SER A 324 -10.47 -9.29 -7.87
N GLY A 325 -10.62 -8.27 -7.01
CA GLY A 325 -11.90 -7.78 -6.48
C GLY A 325 -12.74 -8.81 -5.73
N SER A 326 -12.18 -9.98 -5.44
CA SER A 326 -12.91 -11.10 -4.85
C SER A 326 -12.65 -11.14 -3.36
N SER A 327 -13.64 -10.74 -2.56
CA SER A 327 -13.61 -10.87 -1.10
C SER A 327 -14.94 -11.40 -0.59
N SER A 328 -14.91 -12.24 0.44
CA SER A 328 -16.06 -13.02 0.87
C SER A 328 -16.63 -12.51 2.18
N LEU A 329 -17.93 -12.80 2.41
CA LEU A 329 -18.53 -12.78 3.75
C LEU A 329 -18.28 -14.15 4.41
N ILE A 330 -17.97 -14.16 5.70
CA ILE A 330 -17.93 -15.38 6.51
C ILE A 330 -19.14 -15.35 7.45
N GLN A 331 -20.19 -16.09 7.12
CA GLN A 331 -21.48 -16.06 7.84
C GLN A 331 -21.73 -17.39 8.55
N PRO A 332 -22.14 -17.40 9.83
CA PRO A 332 -22.57 -18.63 10.47
C PRO A 332 -23.78 -19.25 9.78
N LEU A 333 -23.87 -20.57 9.81
CA LEU A 333 -24.97 -21.30 9.20
C LEU A 333 -26.32 -20.84 9.78
N ASN A 334 -27.27 -20.51 8.90
CA ASN A 334 -28.61 -20.01 9.25
C ASN A 334 -28.61 -18.66 10.02
N SER A 335 -27.63 -17.79 9.77
CA SER A 335 -27.52 -16.47 10.39
C SER A 335 -27.43 -15.35 9.34
N ASP A 336 -28.10 -14.23 9.61
CA ASP A 336 -27.97 -12.99 8.83
C ASP A 336 -26.76 -12.14 9.29
N LEU A 337 -26.00 -12.62 10.28
CA LEU A 337 -24.78 -11.97 10.75
C LEU A 337 -23.55 -12.46 9.96
N ALA A 338 -22.57 -11.59 9.80
CA ALA A 338 -21.26 -11.94 9.24
C ALA A 338 -20.13 -11.61 10.22
N LEU A 339 -18.99 -12.30 10.08
CA LEU A 339 -17.76 -11.98 10.78
C LEU A 339 -17.28 -10.59 10.34
N ARG A 340 -17.25 -9.68 11.29
CA ARG A 340 -16.81 -8.31 11.10
C ARG A 340 -15.49 -8.07 11.82
N GLN A 341 -14.61 -7.32 11.17
CA GLN A 341 -13.49 -6.64 11.80
C GLN A 341 -13.77 -5.14 11.90
N LEU A 342 -13.54 -4.58 13.08
CA LEU A 342 -13.57 -3.12 13.28
C LEU A 342 -12.41 -2.74 14.20
N ALA A 343 -11.44 -2.01 13.64
CA ALA A 343 -10.15 -1.71 14.25
C ALA A 343 -9.37 -2.99 14.63
N ILE A 344 -9.62 -3.54 15.82
CA ILE A 344 -9.01 -4.80 16.30
C ILE A 344 -10.04 -5.81 16.83
N ALA A 345 -11.32 -5.43 16.88
CA ALA A 345 -12.37 -6.27 17.42
C ALA A 345 -12.92 -7.21 16.34
N LEU A 346 -13.06 -8.48 16.70
CA LEU A 346 -13.70 -9.52 15.89
C LEU A 346 -15.04 -9.90 16.53
N ARG A 347 -16.13 -9.75 15.78
CA ARG A 347 -17.47 -10.14 16.24
C ARG A 347 -18.39 -10.45 15.06
N LEU A 348 -19.48 -11.14 15.34
CA LEU A 348 -20.61 -11.23 14.43
C LEU A 348 -21.46 -9.95 14.50
N ALA A 349 -21.85 -9.43 13.35
CA ALA A 349 -22.73 -8.26 13.24
C ALA A 349 -23.61 -8.35 11.99
N GLU A 350 -24.71 -7.60 11.98
CA GLU A 350 -25.56 -7.44 10.80
C GLU A 350 -24.74 -6.85 9.65
N VAL A 351 -24.86 -7.45 8.47
CA VAL A 351 -24.04 -7.10 7.31
C VAL A 351 -24.37 -5.69 6.84
N ASN A 352 -23.33 -4.88 6.62
CA ASN A 352 -23.40 -3.68 5.80
C ASN A 352 -22.65 -3.95 4.50
N GLU A 353 -23.38 -4.14 3.40
CA GLU A 353 -22.83 -4.53 2.10
C GLU A 353 -21.85 -3.52 1.52
N THR A 354 -21.92 -2.25 1.93
CA THR A 354 -21.01 -1.18 1.47
C THR A 354 -19.78 -1.03 2.37
N SER A 355 -19.61 -1.88 3.38
CA SER A 355 -18.52 -1.79 4.33
C SER A 355 -17.52 -2.91 4.15
N PHE A 356 -16.26 -2.52 3.93
CA PHE A 356 -15.13 -3.46 3.89
C PHE A 356 -14.85 -4.15 5.25
N ASP A 357 -15.47 -3.69 6.34
CA ASP A 357 -15.35 -4.30 7.67
C ASP A 357 -15.82 -5.76 7.72
N PHE A 358 -16.68 -6.17 6.78
CA PHE A 358 -17.23 -7.52 6.70
C PHE A 358 -16.54 -8.40 5.65
N ARG A 359 -15.68 -7.81 4.82
CA ARG A 359 -15.05 -8.47 3.68
C ARG A 359 -13.73 -9.10 4.11
N TRP A 360 -13.56 -10.36 3.72
CA TRP A 360 -12.37 -11.16 3.98
C TRP A 360 -11.80 -11.68 2.68
N TYR A 361 -10.51 -11.44 2.47
CA TYR A 361 -9.80 -12.01 1.34
C TYR A 361 -9.23 -13.38 1.74
N GLU A 362 -9.74 -14.44 1.11
CA GLU A 362 -9.23 -15.81 1.25
C GLU A 362 -8.01 -15.98 0.35
N SER A 363 -6.82 -16.07 0.94
CA SER A 363 -5.60 -16.40 0.21
C SER A 363 -5.26 -17.88 0.35
N SER A 364 -4.37 -18.36 -0.52
CA SER A 364 -3.62 -19.58 -0.26
C SER A 364 -2.97 -19.51 1.13
N SER A 365 -2.81 -20.67 1.78
CA SER A 365 -2.09 -20.74 3.05
C SER A 365 -0.71 -20.09 2.96
N LEU A 366 -0.32 -19.41 4.04
CA LEU A 366 1.04 -18.88 4.21
C LEU A 366 2.10 -19.98 4.41
N LEU A 367 1.69 -21.25 4.50
CA LEU A 367 2.55 -22.43 4.58
C LEU A 367 2.45 -23.27 3.30
N GLU A 368 3.54 -23.95 2.95
CA GLU A 368 3.52 -24.99 1.91
C GLU A 368 2.67 -26.19 2.39
N THR A 369 1.39 -26.17 2.01
CA THR A 369 0.37 -27.13 2.45
C THR A 369 -0.44 -27.63 1.25
N GLY A 370 -1.45 -28.47 1.47
CA GLY A 370 -2.38 -28.88 0.40
C GLY A 370 -3.46 -27.84 0.16
N ASP A 371 -4.14 -27.92 -0.99
CA ASP A 371 -5.13 -26.93 -1.49
C ASP A 371 -6.32 -26.62 -0.56
N ASN A 372 -6.54 -27.40 0.51
CA ASN A 372 -7.62 -27.17 1.48
C ASN A 372 -7.19 -26.25 2.66
N TYR A 373 -5.95 -25.78 2.68
CA TYR A 373 -5.46 -24.86 3.69
C TYR A 373 -5.44 -23.44 3.15
N VAL A 374 -6.00 -22.52 3.94
CA VAL A 374 -6.24 -21.13 3.56
C VAL A 374 -5.80 -20.18 4.67
N SER A 375 -5.64 -18.92 4.31
CA SER A 375 -5.46 -17.81 5.26
C SER A 375 -6.45 -16.70 4.92
N TYR A 376 -6.96 -16.01 5.94
CA TYR A 376 -7.94 -14.92 5.74
C TYR A 376 -7.32 -13.58 6.10
N GLN A 377 -7.28 -12.67 5.13
CA GLN A 377 -6.86 -11.29 5.31
C GLN A 377 -8.08 -10.38 5.51
N SER A 378 -7.92 -9.36 6.35
CA SER A 378 -8.88 -8.24 6.41
C SER A 378 -8.81 -7.49 5.08
N GLU A 379 -9.95 -7.32 4.41
CA GLU A 379 -9.96 -6.77 3.06
C GLU A 379 -9.42 -5.34 3.00
N ASN A 380 -9.88 -4.42 3.86
CA ASN A 380 -9.38 -3.03 3.90
C ASN A 380 -8.10 -2.84 4.73
N ASN A 381 -7.44 -3.91 5.17
CA ASN A 381 -6.15 -3.84 5.86
C ASN A 381 -5.16 -4.88 5.28
N PRO A 382 -4.64 -4.66 4.06
CA PRO A 382 -3.73 -5.61 3.40
C PRO A 382 -2.52 -5.93 4.28
N GLY A 383 -2.20 -7.22 4.41
CA GLY A 383 -1.13 -7.70 5.29
C GLY A 383 -1.56 -7.96 6.75
N ILE A 384 -2.81 -7.69 7.12
CA ILE A 384 -3.40 -8.05 8.42
C ILE A 384 -4.27 -9.30 8.27
N TYR A 385 -4.00 -10.32 9.08
CA TYR A 385 -4.63 -11.64 8.98
C TYR A 385 -5.44 -11.97 10.23
N LEU A 386 -6.50 -12.76 10.03
CA LEU A 386 -7.13 -13.53 11.10
C LEU A 386 -6.15 -14.61 11.56
N VAL A 387 -5.83 -14.61 12.86
CA VAL A 387 -4.89 -15.57 13.43
C VAL A 387 -5.40 -16.14 14.75
N ARG A 388 -4.98 -17.37 15.02
CA ARG A 388 -5.06 -17.95 16.35
C ARG A 388 -4.16 -17.20 17.32
N HIS A 389 -4.71 -16.88 18.48
CA HIS A 389 -3.96 -16.35 19.61
C HIS A 389 -4.48 -16.93 20.92
N GLU A 390 -3.60 -17.64 21.64
CA GLU A 390 -3.96 -18.39 22.85
C GLU A 390 -5.16 -19.32 22.59
N ASN A 391 -6.28 -19.10 23.28
CA ASN A 391 -7.52 -19.87 23.15
C ASN A 391 -8.57 -19.16 22.26
N GLY A 392 -8.18 -18.14 21.51
CA GLY A 392 -9.10 -17.33 20.70
C GLY A 392 -8.51 -16.88 19.36
N LEU A 393 -9.11 -15.83 18.82
CA LEU A 393 -8.76 -15.24 17.54
C LEU A 393 -8.40 -13.77 17.72
N ARG A 394 -7.49 -13.25 16.90
CA ARG A 394 -7.25 -11.81 16.75
C ARG A 394 -6.77 -11.46 15.35
N LEU A 395 -6.63 -10.17 15.09
CA LEU A 395 -6.01 -9.64 13.89
C LEU A 395 -4.55 -9.28 14.16
N GLU A 396 -3.64 -9.71 13.28
CA GLU A 396 -2.22 -9.39 13.38
C GLU A 396 -1.60 -9.10 12.01
N LYS A 397 -0.61 -8.20 11.99
CA LYS A 397 0.23 -7.96 10.82
C LYS A 397 1.18 -9.14 10.61
N ASN A 398 1.25 -9.63 9.38
CA ASN A 398 2.19 -10.67 8.99
C ASN A 398 3.64 -10.20 9.20
N ASP A 399 4.39 -10.94 10.02
CA ASP A 399 5.80 -10.68 10.30
C ASP A 399 6.76 -11.57 9.50
N GLY A 400 6.21 -12.49 8.69
CA GLY A 400 6.96 -13.39 7.81
C GLY A 400 7.57 -14.59 8.53
N SER A 401 7.27 -14.77 9.82
CA SER A 401 7.72 -15.93 10.58
C SER A 401 6.88 -17.17 10.29
N GLU A 402 7.50 -18.34 10.42
CA GLU A 402 6.80 -19.63 10.34
C GLU A 402 5.74 -19.73 11.45
N GLU A 403 6.03 -19.22 12.66
CA GLU A 403 5.06 -19.17 13.78
C GLU A 403 3.82 -18.32 13.45
N PHE A 404 3.98 -17.20 12.76
CA PHE A 404 2.83 -16.42 12.28
C PHE A 404 2.05 -17.22 11.24
N ALA A 405 2.73 -17.81 10.26
CA ALA A 405 2.10 -18.58 9.19
C ALA A 405 1.29 -19.78 9.72
N GLU A 406 1.80 -20.49 10.73
CA GLU A 406 1.08 -21.56 11.43
C GLU A 406 -0.22 -21.05 12.08
N ARG A 407 -0.15 -19.91 12.77
CA ARG A 407 -1.32 -19.34 13.48
C ARG A 407 -2.35 -18.71 12.53
N ALA A 408 -1.93 -18.28 11.35
CA ALA A 408 -2.76 -17.67 10.31
C ALA A 408 -3.34 -18.69 9.31
N THR A 409 -3.01 -19.98 9.45
CA THR A 409 -3.44 -21.02 8.53
C THR A 409 -4.60 -21.83 9.12
N PHE A 410 -5.63 -22.05 8.30
CA PHE A 410 -6.80 -22.84 8.64
C PHE A 410 -7.05 -23.91 7.59
N HIS A 411 -7.38 -25.13 8.02
CA HIS A 411 -7.93 -26.17 7.17
C HIS A 411 -9.41 -25.89 6.94
N LYS A 412 -9.77 -25.54 5.71
CA LYS A 412 -11.15 -25.34 5.27
C LYS A 412 -11.76 -26.71 4.95
N THR A 413 -12.58 -27.21 5.88
CA THR A 413 -13.22 -28.52 5.78
C THR A 413 -14.67 -28.40 5.36
N VAL A 414 -15.27 -29.54 4.98
CA VAL A 414 -16.73 -29.65 4.85
C VAL A 414 -17.37 -29.31 6.21
N GLY A 415 -18.43 -28.51 6.19
CA GLY A 415 -19.11 -28.04 7.38
C GLY A 415 -19.55 -29.17 8.31
N LEU A 416 -19.33 -28.99 9.62
CA LEU A 416 -19.69 -29.97 10.64
C LEU A 416 -21.21 -30.20 10.75
N ALA A 417 -22.03 -29.20 10.43
CA ALA A 417 -23.49 -29.29 10.42
C ALA A 417 -24.13 -29.40 9.02
N ASP A 418 -23.46 -28.93 7.97
CA ASP A 418 -23.97 -28.93 6.59
C ASP A 418 -22.84 -29.20 5.60
N ALA A 419 -23.04 -30.20 4.73
CA ALA A 419 -22.07 -30.60 3.73
C ALA A 419 -21.89 -29.60 2.57
N ASN A 420 -22.78 -28.60 2.46
CA ASN A 420 -22.68 -27.50 1.49
C ASN A 420 -22.07 -26.23 2.09
N ALA A 421 -21.68 -26.27 3.36
CA ALA A 421 -21.02 -25.19 4.08
C ALA A 421 -19.59 -25.61 4.47
N TYR A 422 -18.89 -24.74 5.19
CA TYR A 422 -17.51 -24.94 5.59
C TYR A 422 -17.32 -24.87 7.11
N SER A 423 -16.32 -25.59 7.60
CA SER A 423 -15.78 -25.38 8.95
C SER A 423 -14.29 -25.02 8.83
N LEU A 424 -13.82 -24.15 9.73
CA LEU A 424 -12.45 -23.63 9.69
C LEU A 424 -11.69 -24.18 10.89
N GLN A 425 -10.91 -25.23 10.64
CA GLN A 425 -10.07 -25.87 11.65
C GLN A 425 -8.69 -25.20 11.68
N THR A 426 -8.12 -24.97 12.85
CA THR A 426 -6.77 -24.41 12.99
C THR A 426 -5.70 -25.36 12.47
N TYR A 427 -4.59 -24.81 11.98
CA TYR A 427 -3.42 -25.62 11.64
C TYR A 427 -2.73 -26.16 12.90
N GLY A 428 -2.32 -27.43 12.85
CA GLY A 428 -1.53 -28.08 13.90
C GLY A 428 -2.31 -28.65 15.09
N ASP A 429 -3.61 -28.36 15.22
CA ASP A 429 -4.51 -28.98 16.22
C ASP A 429 -5.98 -29.04 15.78
N ASP A 430 -6.83 -29.61 16.64
CA ASP A 430 -8.23 -29.94 16.33
C ASP A 430 -9.23 -28.90 16.87
N MET A 431 -8.85 -27.62 16.84
CA MET A 431 -9.74 -26.52 17.24
C MET A 431 -10.43 -25.93 16.01
N TYR A 432 -11.69 -25.52 16.15
CA TYR A 432 -12.49 -24.91 15.11
C TYR A 432 -12.85 -23.48 15.48
N ILE A 433 -12.87 -22.59 14.49
CA ILE A 433 -13.54 -21.30 14.62
C ILE A 433 -15.02 -21.57 14.91
N ALA A 434 -15.55 -20.99 15.99
CA ALA A 434 -16.93 -21.20 16.40
C ALA A 434 -17.52 -19.99 17.14
N ILE A 435 -18.85 -19.91 17.15
CA ILE A 435 -19.61 -19.04 18.05
C ILE A 435 -19.45 -19.57 19.47
N ILE A 436 -18.94 -18.74 20.40
CA ILE A 436 -18.74 -19.15 21.80
C ILE A 436 -19.85 -18.60 22.69
N HIS A 437 -20.28 -17.35 22.48
CA HIS A 437 -21.34 -16.74 23.27
C HIS A 437 -21.94 -15.53 22.55
N GLY A 438 -23.25 -15.57 22.27
CA GLY A 438 -23.94 -14.50 21.55
C GLY A 438 -23.27 -14.22 20.20
N ASN A 439 -22.74 -13.01 20.04
CA ASN A 439 -22.09 -12.58 18.80
C ASN A 439 -20.55 -12.72 18.84
N SER A 440 -20.01 -13.37 19.87
CA SER A 440 -18.56 -13.56 20.02
C SER A 440 -18.10 -14.84 19.33
N ILE A 441 -16.99 -14.73 18.60
CA ILE A 441 -16.32 -15.84 17.92
C ILE A 441 -15.04 -16.23 18.68
N GLY A 442 -14.65 -17.50 18.60
CA GLY A 442 -13.38 -17.98 19.17
C GLY A 442 -13.05 -19.38 18.69
N LEU A 443 -12.27 -20.12 19.48
CA LEU A 443 -11.82 -21.47 19.14
C LEU A 443 -12.40 -22.51 20.10
N VAL A 444 -12.99 -23.58 19.56
CA VAL A 444 -13.58 -24.70 20.33
C VAL A 444 -13.17 -26.04 19.73
N SER A 445 -12.88 -27.04 20.56
CA SER A 445 -12.59 -28.39 20.07
C SER A 445 -13.87 -29.08 19.60
N GLU A 446 -13.79 -29.99 18.62
CA GLU A 446 -14.99 -30.72 18.17
C GLU A 446 -15.71 -31.46 19.30
N ALA A 447 -14.97 -31.94 20.31
CA ALA A 447 -15.52 -32.64 21.46
C ALA A 447 -16.28 -31.72 22.43
N ASP A 448 -15.96 -30.43 22.45
CA ASP A 448 -16.56 -29.42 23.33
C ASP A 448 -17.67 -28.61 22.63
N LEU A 449 -17.88 -28.80 21.32
CA LEU A 449 -18.97 -28.19 20.58
C LEU A 449 -20.33 -28.72 21.07
N VAL A 450 -21.21 -27.79 21.47
CA VAL A 450 -22.59 -28.13 21.87
C VAL A 450 -23.48 -28.28 20.63
N ASP A 451 -23.33 -27.39 19.66
CA ASP A 451 -24.00 -27.43 18.36
C ASP A 451 -22.96 -27.33 17.23
N PRO A 452 -22.83 -28.32 16.35
CA PRO A 452 -21.95 -28.24 15.18
C PRO A 452 -22.23 -27.04 14.26
N ALA A 453 -23.45 -26.48 14.29
CA ALA A 453 -23.80 -25.29 13.53
C ALA A 453 -23.03 -24.04 13.98
N ASP A 454 -22.63 -23.97 15.26
CA ASP A 454 -21.82 -22.85 15.80
C ASP A 454 -20.42 -22.78 15.17
N ALA A 455 -19.94 -23.88 14.60
CA ALA A 455 -18.65 -23.99 13.92
C ALA A 455 -18.78 -24.20 12.39
N THR A 456 -19.97 -23.94 11.84
CA THR A 456 -20.25 -24.12 10.41
C THR A 456 -20.62 -22.77 9.78
N PHE A 457 -20.01 -22.43 8.64
CA PHE A 457 -20.11 -21.14 7.99
C PHE A 457 -20.38 -21.27 6.49
N THR A 458 -21.20 -20.37 5.94
CA THR A 458 -21.22 -20.07 4.51
C THR A 458 -20.14 -19.03 4.22
N ILE A 459 -19.40 -19.26 3.14
CA ILE A 459 -18.35 -18.35 2.66
C ILE A 459 -18.69 -18.03 1.22
N GLU A 460 -19.22 -16.83 1.01
CA GLU A 460 -19.76 -16.39 -0.27
C GLU A 460 -19.07 -15.11 -0.72
N ASP A 461 -18.68 -15.06 -1.99
CA ASP A 461 -18.06 -13.89 -2.59
C ASP A 461 -19.05 -12.73 -2.62
N GLY A 462 -18.58 -11.57 -2.18
CA GLY A 462 -19.30 -10.31 -2.26
C GLY A 462 -19.23 -9.71 -3.66
N GLU A 463 -20.17 -8.79 -3.93
CA GLU A 463 -20.00 -7.86 -5.04
C GLU A 463 -18.90 -6.83 -4.70
N GLU A 464 -18.23 -6.33 -5.74
CA GLU A 464 -17.23 -5.26 -5.60
C GLU A 464 -17.87 -4.02 -4.96
N ILE A 465 -17.22 -3.49 -3.91
CA ILE A 465 -17.69 -2.29 -3.24
C ILE A 465 -17.17 -1.06 -3.99
N ILE A 466 -18.04 -0.40 -4.73
CA ILE A 466 -17.79 0.92 -5.31
C ILE A 466 -18.44 1.96 -4.39
N PRO A 467 -17.67 2.84 -3.74
CA PRO A 467 -18.24 3.90 -2.92
C PRO A 467 -19.22 4.75 -3.75
N PRO A 468 -20.33 5.22 -3.18
CA PRO A 468 -21.25 6.10 -3.89
C PRO A 468 -20.60 7.48 -4.11
N GLN A 469 -21.06 8.18 -5.14
CA GLN A 469 -20.70 9.58 -5.33
C GLN A 469 -20.99 10.39 -4.06
N PRO A 470 -20.04 11.21 -3.59
CA PRO A 470 -20.35 12.18 -2.55
C PRO A 470 -21.46 13.10 -3.05
N VAL A 471 -22.59 13.13 -2.33
CA VAL A 471 -23.68 14.05 -2.68
C VAL A 471 -23.19 15.47 -2.38
N THR A 472 -23.07 16.30 -3.41
CA THR A 472 -22.85 17.74 -3.22
C THR A 472 -24.04 18.31 -2.45
N GLU A 473 -23.81 19.06 -1.37
CA GLU A 473 -24.84 19.65 -0.49
C GLU A 473 -25.87 20.57 -1.19
N SER A 474 -25.91 20.64 -2.53
CA SER A 474 -26.86 21.44 -3.30
C SER A 474 -28.12 20.70 -3.77
N GLU A 475 -28.27 19.40 -3.50
CA GLU A 475 -29.49 18.63 -3.86
C GLU A 475 -30.16 17.92 -2.66
N THR A 476 -30.21 18.58 -1.50
CA THR A 476 -31.20 18.21 -0.49
C THR A 476 -32.42 19.14 -0.62
N ASP A 477 -33.54 18.57 -1.05
CA ASP A 477 -34.86 19.10 -0.66
C ASP A 477 -34.84 19.27 0.87
N PRO A 478 -35.42 20.34 1.44
CA PRO A 478 -35.33 20.60 2.87
C PRO A 478 -35.91 19.41 3.63
N VAL A 479 -35.02 18.66 4.29
CA VAL A 479 -35.38 17.59 5.22
C VAL A 479 -36.11 18.27 6.37
N ASP A 480 -37.34 17.82 6.62
CA ASP A 480 -38.18 18.31 7.72
C ASP A 480 -37.43 18.06 9.04
N GLU A 481 -37.07 19.13 9.76
CA GLU A 481 -36.24 19.10 10.98
C GLU A 481 -36.85 18.27 12.14
N GLU A 482 -38.03 17.67 11.96
CA GLU A 482 -38.66 16.75 12.91
C GLU A 482 -38.08 15.32 12.87
N GLU A 483 -37.52 14.84 11.75
CA GLU A 483 -37.07 13.43 11.64
C GLU A 483 -35.68 13.20 12.28
N LEU A 484 -34.83 14.24 12.36
CA LEU A 484 -33.52 14.19 13.01
C LEU A 484 -33.58 14.25 14.56
N GLN A 485 -34.74 14.62 15.13
CA GLN A 485 -34.91 14.68 16.59
C GLN A 485 -35.41 13.35 17.17
N GLU A 486 -36.07 12.48 16.39
CA GLU A 486 -36.51 11.18 16.90
C GLU A 486 -35.35 10.20 17.09
N GLU A 487 -34.31 10.21 16.24
CA GLU A 487 -33.13 9.33 16.41
C GLU A 487 -32.22 9.72 17.59
N GLN A 488 -32.21 10.99 18.02
CA GLN A 488 -31.45 11.39 19.21
C GLN A 488 -32.17 11.08 20.53
N THR A 489 -33.49 10.95 20.53
CA THR A 489 -34.26 10.72 21.78
C THR A 489 -34.39 9.26 22.21
N VAL A 490 -34.06 8.29 21.35
CA VAL A 490 -34.13 6.85 21.72
C VAL A 490 -32.92 6.40 22.57
N ASN A 491 -31.84 7.19 22.62
CA ASN A 491 -30.62 6.86 23.38
C ASN A 491 -30.53 7.48 24.79
N GLU A 492 -31.52 8.26 25.23
CA GLU A 492 -31.47 8.92 26.56
C GLU A 492 -32.36 8.29 27.65
N ASP A 493 -33.16 7.26 27.35
CA ASP A 493 -34.10 6.67 28.32
C ASP A 493 -33.58 5.42 29.05
N ALA A 494 -32.28 5.12 28.98
CA ALA A 494 -31.67 3.99 29.67
C ALA A 494 -30.62 4.42 30.71
N ASP A 495 -30.94 5.37 31.59
CA ASP A 495 -30.31 5.48 32.91
C ASP A 495 -31.08 6.45 33.81
N GLN A 496 -32.08 5.91 34.54
CA GLN A 496 -32.59 6.54 35.76
C GLN A 496 -32.64 5.52 36.89
N GLU A 497 -31.58 5.48 37.70
CA GLU A 497 -31.69 5.16 39.13
C GLU A 497 -31.05 6.30 39.96
N GLU A 498 -31.73 6.65 41.05
CA GLU A 498 -31.51 7.82 41.91
C GLU A 498 -30.14 7.89 42.61
N PRO A 499 -29.68 9.09 43.03
CA PRO A 499 -28.31 9.28 43.51
C PRO A 499 -28.13 8.80 44.96
N VAL A 500 -27.08 8.01 45.18
CA VAL A 500 -26.52 7.73 46.51
C VAL A 500 -25.34 8.66 46.74
N GLU A 501 -25.40 9.51 47.76
CA GLU A 501 -24.25 10.28 48.25
C GLU A 501 -23.13 9.33 48.67
N PHE A 502 -21.98 9.42 47.99
CA PHE A 502 -20.72 8.86 48.47
C PHE A 502 -19.65 9.96 48.53
N THR A 503 -18.99 10.02 49.68
CA THR A 503 -17.92 10.94 50.03
C THR A 503 -16.64 10.66 49.26
N ASP A 504 -16.04 11.73 48.79
CA ASP A 504 -14.80 11.84 48.03
C ASP A 504 -13.57 11.55 48.91
N GLU A 505 -13.08 10.31 48.92
CA GLU A 505 -11.77 9.91 49.48
C GLU A 505 -11.24 8.65 48.75
N THR A 506 -10.94 8.70 47.44
CA THR A 506 -10.12 7.63 46.79
C THR A 506 -9.27 8.05 45.59
N GLU A 507 -9.35 9.27 45.04
CA GLU A 507 -8.51 9.63 43.86
C GLU A 507 -7.09 10.14 44.20
N GLU A 508 -6.77 10.44 45.46
CA GLU A 508 -5.43 10.96 45.83
C GLU A 508 -4.37 9.88 46.13
N GLU A 509 -4.75 8.60 46.26
CA GLU A 509 -3.81 7.49 46.54
C GLU A 509 -3.22 6.82 45.28
N GLU A 510 -3.95 6.80 44.15
CA GLU A 510 -3.44 6.17 42.92
C GLU A 510 -2.45 7.05 42.14
N GLU A 511 -2.65 8.38 42.09
CA GLU A 511 -1.69 9.29 41.46
C GLU A 511 -0.35 9.35 42.22
N ASN A 512 -0.38 9.27 43.55
CA ASN A 512 0.84 9.25 44.38
C ASN A 512 1.62 7.93 44.25
N SER A 513 0.95 6.81 43.98
CA SER A 513 1.60 5.50 43.75
C SER A 513 2.35 5.46 42.42
N LEU A 514 1.77 6.04 41.35
CA LEU A 514 2.42 6.14 40.04
C LEU A 514 3.62 7.09 40.06
N LEU A 515 3.50 8.24 40.73
CA LEU A 515 4.60 9.20 40.84
C LEU A 515 5.79 8.64 41.63
N LEU A 516 5.52 7.89 42.71
CA LEU A 516 6.56 7.25 43.52
C LEU A 516 7.27 6.12 42.75
N THR A 517 6.54 5.36 41.93
CA THR A 517 7.09 4.29 41.10
C THR A 517 8.02 4.84 40.00
N VAL A 518 7.64 5.95 39.36
CA VAL A 518 8.47 6.64 38.37
C VAL A 518 9.73 7.24 39.00
N LEU A 519 9.65 7.81 40.21
CA LEU A 519 10.81 8.34 40.94
C LEU A 519 11.78 7.23 41.40
N VAL A 520 11.28 6.06 41.80
CA VAL A 520 12.14 4.92 42.19
C VAL A 520 12.84 4.31 40.97
N LEU A 521 12.15 4.16 39.84
CA LEU A 521 12.75 3.65 38.60
C LEU A 521 13.85 4.59 38.07
N SER A 522 13.60 5.90 38.08
CA SER A 522 14.60 6.89 37.66
C SER A 522 15.81 6.95 38.60
N ALA A 523 15.62 6.80 39.92
CA ALA A 523 16.74 6.69 40.87
C ALA A 523 17.57 5.41 40.65
N LEU A 524 16.94 4.27 40.34
CA LEU A 524 17.63 3.01 40.06
C LEU A 524 18.45 3.08 38.76
N VAL A 525 17.95 3.77 37.73
CA VAL A 525 18.69 4.00 36.48
C VAL A 525 19.92 4.88 36.73
N VAL A 526 19.81 5.94 37.54
CA VAL A 526 20.95 6.79 37.90
C VAL A 526 22.01 6.02 38.71
N ILE A 527 21.58 5.15 39.64
CA ILE A 527 22.50 4.29 40.40
C ILE A 527 23.19 3.27 39.49
N ALA A 528 22.48 2.68 38.52
CA ALA A 528 23.04 1.73 37.56
C ALA A 528 24.09 2.40 36.65
N ILE A 529 23.81 3.62 36.17
CA ILE A 529 24.77 4.43 35.40
C ILE A 529 26.00 4.79 36.23
N ALA A 530 25.81 5.20 37.50
CA ALA A 530 26.92 5.48 38.41
C ALA A 530 27.79 4.25 38.67
N PHE A 531 27.18 3.07 38.83
CA PHE A 531 27.92 1.80 38.97
C PHE A 531 28.70 1.44 37.71
N PHE A 532 28.12 1.67 36.53
CA PHE A 532 28.77 1.38 35.25
C PHE A 532 29.97 2.30 34.99
N VAL A 533 29.83 3.60 35.28
CA VAL A 533 30.91 4.59 35.17
C VAL A 533 32.03 4.29 36.17
N THR A 534 31.70 3.90 37.41
CA THR A 534 32.70 3.53 38.43
C THR A 534 33.44 2.24 38.04
N LYS A 535 32.74 1.26 37.45
CA LYS A 535 33.35 0.02 36.94
C LYS A 535 34.28 0.28 35.74
N GLN A 536 33.91 1.15 34.80
CA GLN A 536 34.80 1.53 33.70
C GLN A 536 36.05 2.30 34.17
N ASN A 537 35.91 3.19 35.16
CA ASN A 537 37.04 3.93 35.70
C ASN A 537 38.02 3.03 36.48
N ASN A 538 37.52 2.03 37.21
CA ASN A 538 38.36 1.03 37.90
C ASN A 538 39.08 0.06 36.94
N ILE A 539 38.49 -0.24 35.78
CA ILE A 539 39.14 -1.04 34.73
C ILE A 539 40.29 -0.25 34.07
N LYS A 540 40.11 1.07 33.84
CA LYS A 540 41.16 1.93 33.26
C LYS A 540 42.35 2.17 34.20
N THR A 541 42.16 2.17 35.52
CA THR A 541 43.26 2.33 36.49
C THR A 541 44.08 1.03 36.65
N THR A 542 43.47 -0.15 36.58
CA THR A 542 44.20 -1.42 36.66
C THR A 542 45.05 -1.72 35.41
N THR A 543 44.66 -1.25 34.22
CA THR A 543 45.49 -1.40 33.00
C THR A 543 46.69 -0.45 32.96
N LYS A 544 46.67 0.65 33.73
CA LYS A 544 47.79 1.62 33.81
C LYS A 544 48.86 1.19 34.82
N GLU A 545 48.51 0.44 35.87
CA GLU A 545 49.49 -0.09 36.83
C GLU A 545 50.20 -1.38 36.35
N SER A 546 49.61 -2.14 35.41
CA SER A 546 50.25 -3.35 34.86
C SER A 546 51.30 -3.07 33.77
N ASN A 547 51.30 -1.88 33.16
CA ASN A 547 52.24 -1.50 32.09
C ASN A 547 53.49 -0.76 32.56
N ASN A 548 53.65 -0.53 33.87
CA ASN A 548 54.81 0.17 34.45
C ASN A 548 55.76 -0.76 35.26
N LYS A 549 55.69 -2.08 35.04
CA LYS A 549 56.50 -3.08 35.75
C LYS A 549 57.18 -4.13 34.86
N LYS A 550 57.32 -3.85 33.56
CA LYS A 550 58.17 -4.60 32.62
C LYS A 550 58.96 -3.59 31.80
N ASP A 551 60.04 -3.10 32.39
CA ASP A 551 61.27 -2.61 31.74
C ASP A 551 62.18 -2.07 32.87
N GLU A 552 62.67 -3.00 33.68
CA GLU A 552 63.96 -2.93 34.40
C GLU A 552 64.77 -4.16 34.03
#